data_AF-A0AAW9FNV2-F1
#
_entry.id   AF-A0AAW9FNV2-F1
#
_cell.length_a   1.000
_cell.length_b   1.000
_cell.length_c   1.000
_cell.angle_alpha   90.00
_cell.angle_beta   90.00
_cell.angle_gamma   90.00
#
_symmetry.space_group_name_H-M   'P 1'
#
loop_
_entity.id
_entity.type
_entity.pdbx_description
1 polymer ?
#
loop_
_entity_poly.entity_id
_entity_poly.type
_entity_poly.pdbx_seq_one_letter_code
_entity_poly.pdbx_strand_id
1 'polypeptide(L)'
;MPSEEYADIIAFASDFSGDDPTIISRLRAMAANPPADMETVGFYGVEDYSSRHRLFLATVNLLDNAGKLHSVEDKYTSEIFSIWEEGGVIDKTTLGPVANAVFGPLIVGEQPPGPISAYHDLVWSHYALATKELEQSILDSGKVLLSIDATDGDTMFFALVSPVIANRWRDKALSEQAGYRAGVRSPMWDRFWENLTYSTRGMVAGDDRKGLPPGTRERDETIPFAK
;
A
#
# COMPACT_ATOMS: atom_id res chain seq x y z
N MET A 1 10.59 -22.34 19.94
CA MET A 1 11.36 -21.14 20.41
C MET A 1 10.66 -19.88 19.92
N PRO A 2 10.76 -18.71 20.58
CA PRO A 2 10.08 -17.47 20.13
C PRO A 2 10.33 -17.10 18.66
N SER A 3 11.48 -17.53 18.09
CA SER A 3 11.82 -17.34 16.67
C SER A 3 10.97 -18.17 15.69
N GLU A 4 10.40 -19.30 16.11
CA GLU A 4 9.53 -20.13 15.27
C GLU A 4 8.11 -19.54 15.18
N GLU A 5 7.66 -18.85 16.24
CA GLU A 5 6.35 -18.19 16.29
C GLU A 5 6.24 -17.04 15.27
N TYR A 6 7.35 -16.35 15.01
CA TYR A 6 7.42 -15.19 14.11
C TYR A 6 8.16 -15.48 12.80
N ALA A 7 8.32 -16.76 12.45
CA ALA A 7 9.08 -17.18 11.27
C ALA A 7 8.51 -16.58 9.96
N ASP A 8 7.20 -16.42 9.88
CA ASP A 8 6.53 -15.82 8.74
C ASP A 8 6.73 -14.30 8.66
N ILE A 9 6.67 -13.57 9.78
CA ILE A 9 7.01 -12.13 9.82
C ILE A 9 8.48 -11.91 9.43
N ILE A 10 9.39 -12.79 9.88
CA ILE A 10 10.80 -12.76 9.49
C ILE A 10 10.98 -13.04 7.99
N ALA A 11 10.27 -14.04 7.44
CA ALA A 11 10.31 -14.35 6.01
C ALA A 11 9.76 -13.20 5.16
N PHE A 12 8.69 -12.55 5.63
CA PHE A 12 8.11 -11.37 5.00
C PHE A 12 9.15 -10.24 4.90
N ALA A 13 9.81 -9.90 6.01
CA ALA A 13 10.84 -8.87 5.98
C ALA A 13 12.04 -9.26 5.10
N SER A 14 12.43 -10.53 5.07
CA SER A 14 13.48 -11.05 4.19
C SER A 14 13.14 -10.75 2.72
N ASP A 15 11.96 -11.20 2.28
CA ASP A 15 11.54 -11.05 0.88
C ASP A 15 11.39 -9.57 0.49
N PHE A 16 10.81 -8.74 1.36
CA PHE A 16 10.52 -7.33 1.05
C PHE A 16 11.74 -6.42 1.19
N SER A 17 12.76 -6.82 1.96
CA SER A 17 14.03 -6.08 2.05
C SER A 17 15.04 -6.46 0.97
N GLY A 18 14.85 -7.61 0.31
CA GLY A 18 15.85 -8.21 -0.58
C GLY A 18 16.97 -8.91 0.21
N ASP A 19 16.59 -9.64 1.26
CA ASP A 19 17.48 -10.32 2.20
C ASP A 19 18.49 -9.39 2.90
N ASP A 20 18.07 -8.17 3.26
CA ASP A 20 18.94 -7.21 3.93
C ASP A 20 19.35 -7.72 5.33
N PRO A 21 20.65 -8.02 5.57
CA PRO A 21 21.10 -8.62 6.81
C PRO A 21 20.89 -7.70 8.02
N THR A 22 20.89 -6.39 7.83
CA THR A 22 20.68 -5.41 8.90
C THR A 22 19.23 -5.44 9.37
N ILE A 23 18.29 -5.42 8.42
CA ILE A 23 16.85 -5.50 8.70
C ILE A 23 16.51 -6.84 9.36
N ILE A 24 17.00 -7.95 8.80
CA ILE A 24 16.75 -9.29 9.34
C ILE A 24 17.32 -9.44 10.75
N SER A 25 18.54 -8.95 11.00
CA SER A 25 19.13 -9.00 12.34
C SER A 25 18.33 -8.18 13.34
N ARG A 26 17.89 -6.97 12.97
CA ARG A 26 17.06 -6.11 13.83
C ARG A 26 15.72 -6.77 14.12
N LEU A 27 15.07 -7.34 13.12
CA LEU A 27 13.79 -8.03 13.29
C LEU A 27 13.92 -9.27 14.19
N ARG A 28 15.00 -10.06 14.05
CA ARG A 28 15.23 -11.20 14.95
C ARG A 28 15.40 -10.77 16.40
N ALA A 29 16.04 -9.63 16.65
CA ALA A 29 16.14 -9.05 18.00
C ALA A 29 14.76 -8.63 18.53
N MET A 30 13.94 -7.97 17.71
CA MET A 30 12.55 -7.63 18.07
C MET A 30 11.69 -8.88 18.26
N ALA A 31 11.86 -9.93 17.47
CA ALA A 31 11.12 -11.18 17.64
C ALA A 31 11.46 -11.89 18.96
N ALA A 32 12.72 -11.78 19.42
CA ALA A 32 13.14 -12.31 20.72
C ALA A 32 12.61 -11.48 21.90
N ASN A 33 12.41 -10.18 21.69
CA ASN A 33 11.85 -9.26 22.69
C ASN A 33 10.91 -8.24 22.01
N PRO A 34 9.63 -8.62 21.76
CA PRO A 34 8.71 -7.78 21.00
C PRO A 34 8.55 -6.38 21.61
N PRO A 35 8.62 -5.33 20.79
CA PRO A 35 8.45 -3.97 21.28
C PRO A 35 7.04 -3.79 21.82
N ALA A 36 6.92 -2.99 22.89
CA ALA A 36 5.67 -2.69 23.56
C ALA A 36 5.34 -1.19 23.56
N ASP A 37 6.35 -0.34 23.35
CA ASP A 37 6.21 1.11 23.28
C ASP A 37 5.89 1.60 21.87
N MET A 38 5.08 2.65 21.82
CA MET A 38 4.62 3.32 20.61
C MET A 38 5.77 3.83 19.73
N GLU A 39 6.85 4.35 20.33
CA GLU A 39 7.98 4.94 19.60
C GLU A 39 8.72 3.87 18.78
N THR A 40 8.98 2.71 19.37
CA THR A 40 9.65 1.61 18.67
C THR A 40 8.74 0.94 17.64
N VAL A 41 7.44 0.82 17.92
CA VAL A 41 6.49 0.23 16.97
C VAL A 41 6.21 1.17 15.80
N GLY A 42 6.13 2.48 16.05
CA GLY A 42 5.84 3.51 15.05
C GLY A 42 4.36 3.74 14.75
N PHE A 43 3.45 3.22 15.59
CA PHE A 43 2.01 3.35 15.42
C PHE A 43 1.36 3.76 16.73
N TYR A 44 0.41 4.69 16.69
CA TYR A 44 -0.32 5.17 17.87
C TYR A 44 -1.31 4.10 18.40
N GLY A 45 -1.50 4.04 19.72
CA GLY A 45 -2.52 3.19 20.35
C GLY A 45 -2.17 1.70 20.42
N VAL A 46 -0.91 1.34 20.22
CA VAL A 46 -0.43 -0.05 20.15
C VAL A 46 -0.25 -0.71 21.52
N GLU A 47 -0.39 0.01 22.62
CA GLU A 47 -0.07 -0.46 23.97
C GLU A 47 -0.87 -1.72 24.34
N ASP A 48 -2.13 -1.79 23.89
CA ASP A 48 -3.06 -2.90 24.14
C ASP A 48 -3.06 -3.97 23.04
N TYR A 49 -2.21 -3.84 22.02
CA TYR A 49 -2.14 -4.80 20.93
C TYR A 49 -1.35 -6.05 21.32
N SER A 50 -1.69 -7.17 20.69
CA SER A 50 -0.94 -8.41 20.88
C SER A 50 0.53 -8.24 20.45
N SER A 51 1.46 -8.95 21.12
CA SER A 51 2.89 -8.89 20.79
C SER A 51 3.17 -9.21 19.32
N ARG A 52 2.44 -10.15 18.74
CA ARG A 52 2.55 -10.49 17.32
C ARG A 52 2.15 -9.32 16.41
N HIS A 53 1.05 -8.66 16.73
CA HIS A 53 0.58 -7.52 15.94
C HIS A 53 1.54 -6.33 16.05
N ARG A 54 2.00 -6.00 17.26
CA ARG A 54 3.06 -4.98 17.46
C ARG A 54 4.34 -5.30 16.69
N LEU A 55 4.77 -6.56 16.70
CA LEU A 55 5.94 -6.99 15.94
C LEU A 55 5.74 -6.82 14.44
N PHE A 56 4.56 -7.16 13.91
CA PHE A 56 4.22 -6.93 12.52
C PHE A 56 4.28 -5.43 12.17
N LEU A 57 3.64 -4.57 12.96
CA LEU A 57 3.67 -3.11 12.76
C LEU A 57 5.09 -2.54 12.82
N ALA A 58 5.88 -2.95 13.83
CA ALA A 58 7.29 -2.57 13.93
C ALA A 58 8.12 -3.04 12.72
N THR A 59 7.75 -4.17 12.11
CA THR A 59 8.37 -4.67 10.88
C THR A 59 8.02 -3.79 9.68
N VAL A 60 6.75 -3.37 9.56
CA VAL A 60 6.32 -2.43 8.51
C VAL A 60 7.07 -1.11 8.65
N ASN A 61 7.12 -0.53 9.85
CA ASN A 61 7.86 0.70 10.14
C ASN A 61 9.36 0.55 9.85
N LEU A 62 9.96 -0.60 10.18
CA LEU A 62 11.37 -0.87 9.86
C LEU A 62 11.64 -0.92 8.35
N LEU A 63 10.76 -1.55 7.57
CA LEU A 63 10.87 -1.62 6.11
C LEU A 63 10.67 -0.23 5.47
N ASP A 64 9.70 0.54 5.97
CA ASP A 64 9.40 1.88 5.47
C ASP A 64 10.58 2.85 5.70
N ASN A 65 11.10 2.91 6.94
CA ASN A 65 12.27 3.72 7.27
C ASN A 65 13.53 3.35 6.48
N ALA A 66 13.60 2.11 5.98
CA ALA A 66 14.70 1.65 5.13
C ALA A 66 14.45 1.91 3.62
N GLY A 67 13.37 2.61 3.26
CA GLY A 67 12.99 2.90 1.88
C GLY A 67 12.60 1.65 1.08
N LYS A 68 12.13 0.58 1.75
CA LYS A 68 11.68 -0.66 1.10
C LYS A 68 10.19 -0.64 0.76
N LEU A 69 9.45 0.30 1.34
CA LEU A 69 8.05 0.56 1.06
C LEU A 69 7.91 1.98 0.52
N HIS A 70 6.81 2.23 -0.18
CA HIS A 70 6.35 3.57 -0.52
C HIS A 70 5.13 3.87 0.34
N SER A 71 5.29 4.73 1.35
CA SER A 71 4.21 5.15 2.23
C SER A 71 3.65 6.51 1.83
N VAL A 72 2.35 6.70 2.05
CA VAL A 72 1.69 8.00 1.82
C VAL A 72 0.51 8.17 2.78
N GLU A 73 0.48 9.30 3.49
CA GLU A 73 -0.66 9.69 4.34
C GLU A 73 -1.88 10.09 3.48
N ASP A 74 -3.08 9.93 4.02
CA ASP A 74 -4.35 10.21 3.36
C ASP A 74 -4.41 11.59 2.68
N LYS A 75 -3.93 12.65 3.34
CA LYS A 75 -3.90 14.04 2.85
C LYS A 75 -2.89 14.28 1.72
N TYR A 76 -1.91 13.37 1.55
CA TYR A 76 -0.87 13.44 0.53
C TYR A 76 -1.00 12.32 -0.50
N THR A 77 -2.09 11.56 -0.49
CA THR A 77 -2.24 10.35 -1.33
C THR A 77 -2.06 10.59 -2.83
N SER A 78 -2.40 11.78 -3.34
CA SER A 78 -2.11 12.12 -4.74
C SER A 78 -0.61 12.23 -5.08
N GLU A 79 0.26 12.51 -4.10
CA GLU A 79 1.71 12.66 -4.30
C GLU A 79 2.41 11.33 -4.63
N ILE A 80 1.78 10.18 -4.33
CA ILE A 80 2.36 8.86 -4.63
C ILE A 80 2.70 8.70 -6.12
N PHE A 81 1.93 9.37 -6.99
CA PHE A 81 2.12 9.29 -8.43
C PHE A 81 3.41 9.99 -8.86
N SER A 82 3.69 11.18 -8.32
CA SER A 82 4.95 11.89 -8.58
C SER A 82 6.12 11.15 -7.96
N ILE A 83 5.97 10.57 -6.75
CA ILE A 83 6.99 9.72 -6.11
C ILE A 83 7.34 8.51 -7.00
N TRP A 84 6.33 7.85 -7.57
CA TRP A 84 6.54 6.72 -8.48
C TRP A 84 7.14 7.15 -9.82
N GLU A 85 6.79 8.31 -10.36
CA GLU A 85 7.41 8.82 -11.58
C GLU A 85 8.89 9.18 -11.35
N GLU A 86 9.21 9.94 -10.30
CA GLU A 86 10.59 10.30 -9.93
C GLU A 86 11.44 9.08 -9.61
N GLY A 87 10.84 8.06 -8.98
CA GLY A 87 11.49 6.78 -8.68
C GLY A 87 11.61 5.84 -9.88
N GLY A 88 11.11 6.21 -11.06
CA GLY A 88 11.13 5.37 -12.27
C GLY A 88 10.26 4.12 -12.19
N VAL A 89 9.27 4.10 -11.29
CA VAL A 89 8.29 3.01 -11.12
C VAL A 89 7.25 3.07 -12.22
N ILE A 90 6.84 4.29 -12.57
CA ILE A 90 5.93 4.58 -13.69
C ILE A 90 6.56 5.62 -14.61
N ASP A 91 6.20 5.59 -15.88
CA ASP A 91 6.59 6.57 -16.86
C ASP A 91 5.35 6.95 -17.68
N LYS A 92 5.02 8.24 -17.69
CA LYS A 92 3.86 8.79 -18.41
C LYS A 92 3.86 8.42 -19.89
N THR A 93 5.03 8.26 -20.51
CA THR A 93 5.17 7.92 -21.93
C THR A 93 4.84 6.46 -22.24
N THR A 94 4.98 5.57 -21.25
CA THR A 94 4.68 4.14 -21.38
C THR A 94 3.40 3.72 -20.66
N LEU A 95 2.89 4.58 -19.79
CA LEU A 95 1.63 4.34 -19.07
C LEU A 95 0.47 4.23 -20.06
N GLY A 96 -0.47 3.32 -19.80
CA GLY A 96 -1.64 3.12 -20.64
C GLY A 96 -2.47 4.41 -20.80
N PRO A 97 -3.22 4.56 -21.91
CA PRO A 97 -3.93 5.79 -22.23
C PRO A 97 -5.02 6.13 -21.19
N VAL A 98 -5.67 5.14 -20.59
CA VAL A 98 -6.72 5.35 -19.59
C VAL A 98 -6.10 5.77 -18.25
N ALA A 99 -5.02 5.10 -17.84
CA ALA A 99 -4.25 5.51 -16.67
C ALA A 99 -3.66 6.91 -16.83
N ASN A 100 -3.17 7.26 -18.02
CA ASN A 100 -2.73 8.62 -18.33
C ASN A 100 -3.87 9.66 -18.26
N ALA A 101 -5.05 9.33 -18.75
CA ALA A 101 -6.19 10.23 -18.70
C ALA A 101 -6.68 10.47 -17.26
N VAL A 102 -6.67 9.43 -16.42
CA VAL A 102 -7.13 9.50 -15.03
C VAL A 102 -6.05 10.07 -14.10
N PHE A 103 -4.83 9.51 -14.11
CA PHE A 103 -3.77 9.86 -13.15
C PHE A 103 -2.77 10.88 -13.69
N GLY A 104 -2.73 11.14 -15.00
CA GLY A 104 -1.81 12.09 -15.62
C GLY A 104 -1.77 13.48 -14.96
N PRO A 105 -2.92 14.12 -14.65
CA PRO A 105 -2.93 15.40 -13.92
C PRO A 105 -2.29 15.31 -12.53
N LEU A 106 -2.48 14.18 -11.83
CA LEU A 106 -1.92 13.93 -10.50
C LEU A 106 -0.40 13.71 -10.56
N ILE A 107 0.09 13.01 -11.59
CA ILE A 107 1.51 12.74 -11.81
C ILE A 107 2.29 14.05 -11.96
N VAL A 108 1.81 14.97 -12.80
CA VAL A 108 2.51 16.24 -13.08
C VAL A 108 2.14 17.40 -12.14
N GLY A 109 1.19 17.19 -11.23
CA GLY A 109 0.72 18.23 -10.30
C GLY A 109 -0.05 19.38 -10.99
N GLU A 110 -0.76 19.09 -12.07
CA GLU A 110 -1.52 20.09 -12.85
C GLU A 110 -3.03 19.89 -12.74
N GLN A 111 -3.80 20.94 -13.03
CA GLN A 111 -5.25 20.83 -13.17
C GLN A 111 -5.60 19.98 -14.40
N PRO A 112 -6.65 19.14 -14.33
CA PRO A 112 -7.12 18.40 -15.50
C PRO A 112 -7.63 19.37 -16.58
N PRO A 113 -7.49 19.03 -17.87
CA PRO A 113 -7.98 19.88 -18.94
C PRO A 113 -9.51 19.94 -18.96
N GLY A 114 -10.04 21.14 -19.18
CA GLY A 114 -11.48 21.37 -19.30
C GLY A 114 -12.22 21.53 -17.97
N PRO A 115 -13.56 21.44 -17.97
CA PRO A 115 -14.36 21.56 -16.75
C PRO A 115 -14.11 20.40 -15.79
N ILE A 116 -13.99 20.71 -14.49
CA ILE A 116 -13.80 19.69 -13.44
C ILE A 116 -14.88 18.60 -13.46
N SER A 117 -16.13 18.94 -13.77
CA SER A 117 -17.22 17.94 -13.87
C SER A 117 -16.97 16.89 -14.96
N ALA A 118 -16.33 17.27 -16.08
CA ALA A 118 -15.98 16.32 -17.12
C ALA A 118 -14.85 15.38 -16.67
N TYR A 119 -13.94 15.89 -15.84
CA TYR A 119 -12.91 15.06 -15.21
C TYR A 119 -13.51 14.12 -14.16
N HIS A 120 -14.48 14.58 -13.35
CA HIS A 120 -15.24 13.71 -12.44
C HIS A 120 -15.89 12.55 -13.19
N ASP A 121 -16.57 12.81 -14.31
CA ASP A 121 -17.17 11.78 -15.15
C ASP A 121 -16.12 10.78 -15.69
N LEU A 122 -15.00 11.30 -16.18
CA LEU A 122 -13.88 10.49 -16.68
C LEU A 122 -13.35 9.57 -15.60
N VAL A 123 -12.95 10.12 -14.45
CA VAL A 123 -12.38 9.36 -13.33
C VAL A 123 -13.41 8.34 -12.85
N TRP A 124 -14.65 8.73 -12.63
CA TRP A 124 -15.69 7.83 -12.14
C TRP A 124 -15.93 6.64 -13.07
N SER A 125 -15.94 6.86 -14.38
CA SER A 125 -16.16 5.78 -15.35
C SER A 125 -14.92 4.91 -15.59
N HIS A 126 -13.71 5.42 -15.36
CA HIS A 126 -12.48 4.76 -15.81
C HIS A 126 -11.51 4.36 -14.70
N TYR A 127 -11.74 4.75 -13.44
CA TYR A 127 -10.83 4.50 -12.33
C TYR A 127 -10.40 3.03 -12.23
N ALA A 128 -11.35 2.08 -12.30
CA ALA A 128 -11.05 0.65 -12.23
C ALA A 128 -10.21 0.11 -13.40
N LEU A 129 -10.30 0.73 -14.57
CA LEU A 129 -9.47 0.36 -15.73
C LEU A 129 -8.10 1.04 -15.66
N ALA A 130 -8.06 2.31 -15.21
CA ALA A 130 -6.83 3.04 -14.97
C ALA A 130 -5.92 2.33 -13.96
N THR A 131 -6.48 1.80 -12.86
CA THR A 131 -5.70 1.04 -11.88
C THR A 131 -5.14 -0.26 -12.45
N LYS A 132 -5.87 -0.93 -13.35
CA LYS A 132 -5.37 -2.12 -14.07
C LYS A 132 -4.24 -1.80 -15.04
N GLU A 133 -4.37 -0.72 -15.81
CA GLU A 133 -3.29 -0.26 -16.70
C GLU A 133 -2.04 0.15 -15.92
N LEU A 134 -2.22 0.78 -14.76
CA LEU A 134 -1.14 1.11 -13.83
C LEU A 134 -0.45 -0.16 -13.29
N GLU A 135 -1.21 -1.12 -12.77
CA GLU A 135 -0.66 -2.41 -12.31
C GLU A 135 0.09 -3.14 -13.45
N GLN A 136 -0.44 -3.09 -14.68
CA GLN A 136 0.20 -3.72 -15.84
C GLN A 136 1.50 -3.01 -16.23
N SER A 137 1.54 -1.68 -16.22
CA SER A 137 2.76 -0.93 -16.52
C SER A 137 3.88 -1.24 -15.51
N ILE A 138 3.55 -1.42 -14.24
CA ILE A 138 4.48 -1.86 -13.20
C ILE A 138 4.91 -3.32 -13.42
N LEU A 139 3.99 -4.18 -13.88
CA LEU A 139 4.30 -5.56 -14.23
C LEU A 139 5.28 -5.68 -15.41
N ASP A 140 5.12 -4.83 -16.42
CA ASP A 140 5.98 -4.82 -17.60
C ASP A 140 7.43 -4.41 -17.26
N SER A 141 7.64 -3.67 -16.16
CA SER A 141 8.97 -3.38 -15.60
C SER A 141 9.51 -4.50 -14.69
N GLY A 142 8.80 -5.62 -14.58
CA GLY A 142 9.19 -6.79 -13.81
C GLY A 142 8.88 -6.72 -12.31
N LYS A 143 8.02 -5.78 -11.90
CA LYS A 143 7.60 -5.59 -10.51
C LYS A 143 6.11 -5.86 -10.34
N VAL A 144 5.70 -6.12 -9.12
CA VAL A 144 4.29 -6.28 -8.78
C VAL A 144 3.99 -5.34 -7.63
N LEU A 145 2.97 -4.51 -7.82
CA LEU A 145 2.43 -3.66 -6.77
C LEU A 145 1.61 -4.50 -5.79
N LEU A 146 1.89 -4.33 -4.51
CA LEU A 146 1.10 -4.86 -3.39
C LEU A 146 0.85 -3.73 -2.40
N SER A 147 -0.16 -3.90 -1.55
CA SER A 147 -0.35 -3.05 -0.37
C SER A 147 0.02 -3.80 0.89
N ILE A 148 0.59 -3.10 1.86
CA ILE A 148 0.75 -3.59 3.23
C ILE A 148 -0.36 -2.98 4.07
N ASP A 149 -1.26 -3.84 4.51
CA ASP A 149 -2.37 -3.51 5.36
C ASP A 149 -1.91 -3.58 6.82
N ALA A 150 -1.47 -2.42 7.31
CA ALA A 150 -0.89 -2.23 8.64
C ALA A 150 -1.89 -1.70 9.68
N THR A 151 -3.21 -1.84 9.45
CA THR A 151 -4.33 -1.44 10.33
C THR A 151 -4.36 0.02 10.82
N ASP A 152 -5.56 0.59 10.88
CA ASP A 152 -5.97 1.81 11.62
C ASP A 152 -5.16 3.13 11.48
N GLY A 153 -4.12 3.17 10.65
CA GLY A 153 -3.43 4.39 10.28
C GLY A 153 -4.09 5.12 9.10
N ASP A 154 -3.86 6.43 9.00
CA ASP A 154 -4.16 7.25 7.82
C ASP A 154 -3.17 7.00 6.66
N THR A 155 -2.09 6.26 6.93
CA THR A 155 -1.03 5.96 5.98
C THR A 155 -1.32 4.68 5.19
N MET A 156 -1.18 4.76 3.87
CA MET A 156 -1.12 3.59 2.98
C MET A 156 0.33 3.22 2.71
N PHE A 157 0.63 1.91 2.72
CA PHE A 157 1.94 1.38 2.39
C PHE A 157 1.86 0.53 1.13
N PHE A 158 2.74 0.81 0.17
CA PHE A 158 2.88 0.06 -1.07
C PHE A 158 4.23 -0.62 -1.13
N ALA A 159 4.27 -1.79 -1.76
CA ALA A 159 5.50 -2.53 -2.00
C ALA A 159 5.61 -2.89 -3.49
N LEU A 160 6.82 -2.78 -4.03
CA LEU A 160 7.18 -3.17 -5.39
C LEU A 160 8.11 -4.36 -5.34
N VAL A 161 7.55 -5.56 -5.52
CA VAL A 161 8.28 -6.82 -5.33
C VAL A 161 8.38 -7.60 -6.64
N SER A 162 9.20 -8.65 -6.67
CA SER A 162 9.21 -9.56 -7.83
C SER A 162 7.90 -10.37 -7.91
N PRO A 163 7.52 -10.89 -9.09
CA PRO A 163 6.36 -11.76 -9.22
C PRO A 163 6.38 -13.00 -8.32
N VAL A 164 7.58 -13.54 -8.05
CA VAL A 164 7.75 -14.71 -7.16
C VAL A 164 7.36 -14.34 -5.72
N ILE A 165 7.84 -13.21 -5.22
CA ILE A 165 7.50 -12.70 -3.89
C ILE A 165 6.01 -12.37 -3.83
N ALA A 166 5.46 -11.72 -4.85
CA ALA A 166 4.04 -11.41 -4.89
C ALA A 166 3.15 -12.66 -4.84
N ASN A 167 3.50 -13.72 -5.58
CA ASN A 167 2.74 -14.97 -5.55
C ASN A 167 2.74 -15.64 -4.17
N ARG A 168 3.81 -15.45 -3.38
CA ARG A 168 3.91 -15.98 -2.03
C ARG A 168 3.04 -15.21 -1.03
N TRP A 169 3.07 -13.89 -1.11
CA TRP A 169 2.54 -13.01 -0.06
C TRP A 169 1.19 -12.39 -0.35
N ARG A 170 0.77 -12.32 -1.62
CA ARG A 170 -0.50 -11.71 -1.99
C ARG A 170 -1.64 -12.33 -1.18
N ASP A 171 -2.40 -11.43 -0.54
CA ASP A 171 -3.59 -11.76 0.24
C ASP A 171 -3.28 -12.78 1.36
N LYS A 172 -2.24 -12.46 2.16
CA LYS A 172 -1.79 -13.24 3.33
C LYS A 172 -1.70 -12.40 4.60
N ALA A 173 -2.36 -12.88 5.65
CA ALA A 173 -2.31 -12.25 6.96
C ALA A 173 -1.02 -12.62 7.68
N LEU A 174 -0.44 -11.64 8.36
CA LEU A 174 0.71 -11.78 9.24
C LEU A 174 0.34 -11.59 10.70
N SER A 175 -0.76 -10.88 10.99
CA SER A 175 -1.26 -10.72 12.35
C SER A 175 -2.78 -10.52 12.37
N GLU A 176 -3.37 -10.62 13.55
CA GLU A 176 -4.79 -10.33 13.77
C GLU A 176 -4.94 -9.53 15.07
N GLN A 177 -5.75 -8.48 15.01
CA GLN A 177 -6.06 -7.61 16.15
C GLN A 177 -7.55 -7.31 16.14
N ALA A 178 -8.23 -7.59 17.26
CA ALA A 178 -9.68 -7.40 17.41
C ALA A 178 -10.53 -8.04 16.29
N GLY A 179 -10.08 -9.18 15.73
CA GLY A 179 -10.75 -9.88 14.63
C GLY A 179 -10.42 -9.36 13.23
N TYR A 180 -9.62 -8.29 13.11
CA TYR A 180 -9.12 -7.80 11.84
C TYR A 180 -7.76 -8.39 11.49
N ARG A 181 -7.62 -8.93 10.28
CA ARG A 181 -6.38 -9.53 9.80
C ARG A 181 -5.53 -8.52 9.04
N ALA A 182 -4.35 -8.23 9.57
CA ALA A 182 -3.37 -7.32 8.98
C ALA A 182 -2.28 -8.13 8.26
N GLY A 183 -1.75 -7.61 7.15
CA GLY A 183 -0.76 -8.33 6.33
C GLY A 183 -0.57 -7.77 4.94
N VAL A 184 -0.28 -8.65 3.99
CA VAL A 184 -0.03 -8.28 2.59
C VAL A 184 -1.30 -8.47 1.77
N ARG A 185 -1.64 -7.48 0.94
CA ARG A 185 -2.83 -7.45 0.09
C ARG A 185 -2.45 -7.23 -1.37
N SER A 186 -3.32 -7.69 -2.26
CA SER A 186 -3.47 -7.04 -3.57
C SER A 186 -3.69 -5.53 -3.38
N PRO A 187 -3.29 -4.68 -4.34
CA PRO A 187 -3.42 -3.22 -4.19
C PRO A 187 -4.84 -2.81 -3.75
N MET A 188 -4.93 -2.12 -2.62
CA MET A 188 -6.20 -1.72 -1.98
C MET A 188 -6.75 -0.44 -2.63
N TRP A 189 -7.22 -0.56 -3.88
CA TRP A 189 -7.69 0.57 -4.68
C TRP A 189 -8.99 1.20 -4.17
N ASP A 190 -9.78 0.45 -3.42
CA ASP A 190 -10.93 0.95 -2.66
C ASP A 190 -10.50 1.97 -1.59
N ARG A 191 -9.55 1.61 -0.73
CA ARG A 191 -8.99 2.50 0.28
C ARG A 191 -8.22 3.66 -0.34
N PHE A 192 -7.46 3.38 -1.41
CA PHE A 192 -6.77 4.43 -2.15
C PHE A 192 -7.73 5.46 -2.71
N TRP A 193 -8.91 5.04 -3.20
CA TRP A 193 -9.93 5.96 -3.68
C TRP A 193 -10.41 6.91 -2.57
N GLU A 194 -10.72 6.38 -1.40
CA GLU A 194 -11.16 7.19 -0.24
C GLU A 194 -10.11 8.27 0.08
N ASN A 195 -8.86 7.86 0.24
CA ASN A 195 -7.75 8.78 0.52
C ASN A 195 -7.48 9.76 -0.64
N LEU A 196 -7.62 9.31 -1.89
CA LEU A 196 -7.43 10.17 -3.06
C LEU A 196 -8.49 11.26 -3.15
N THR A 197 -9.76 10.94 -2.85
CA THR A 197 -10.83 11.95 -2.83
C THR A 197 -10.59 12.99 -1.74
N TYR A 198 -10.07 12.57 -0.58
CA TYR A 198 -9.70 13.45 0.52
C TYR A 198 -8.52 14.37 0.17
N SER A 199 -7.39 13.82 -0.27
CA SER A 199 -6.19 14.59 -0.64
C SER A 199 -6.44 15.59 -1.77
N THR A 200 -7.23 15.21 -2.76
CA THR A 200 -7.46 16.04 -3.96
C THR A 200 -8.57 17.09 -3.79
N ARG A 201 -9.21 17.16 -2.60
CA ARG A 201 -10.17 18.20 -2.20
C ARG A 201 -11.24 18.51 -3.26
N GLY A 202 -11.85 17.47 -3.81
CA GLY A 202 -12.92 17.62 -4.79
C GLY A 202 -12.47 17.60 -6.26
N MET A 203 -11.18 17.44 -6.56
CA MET A 203 -10.71 17.41 -7.95
C MET A 203 -11.11 16.12 -8.68
N VAL A 204 -10.92 14.94 -8.07
CA VAL A 204 -11.20 13.65 -8.74
C VAL A 204 -12.67 13.21 -8.62
N ALA A 205 -13.36 13.68 -7.58
CA ALA A 205 -14.79 13.49 -7.36
C ALA A 205 -15.31 14.60 -6.43
N GLY A 206 -16.49 15.16 -6.71
CA GLY A 206 -17.16 16.13 -5.85
C GLY A 206 -18.33 15.52 -5.06
N ASP A 207 -19.16 16.38 -4.46
CA ASP A 207 -20.36 16.00 -3.70
C ASP A 207 -21.41 15.25 -4.55
N ASP A 208 -21.30 15.33 -5.87
CA ASP A 208 -22.13 14.66 -6.87
C ASP A 208 -21.83 13.15 -6.99
N ARG A 209 -20.71 12.69 -6.44
CA ARG A 209 -20.25 11.30 -6.47
C ARG A 209 -20.04 10.78 -5.06
N LYS A 210 -20.63 9.62 -4.75
CA LYS A 210 -20.51 8.97 -3.43
C LYS A 210 -20.26 7.48 -3.58
N GLY A 211 -19.42 6.94 -2.71
CA GLY A 211 -18.98 5.55 -2.74
C GLY A 211 -17.83 5.32 -3.72
N LEU A 212 -17.72 4.08 -4.19
CA LEU A 212 -16.64 3.64 -5.07
C LEU A 212 -17.01 3.79 -6.55
N PRO A 213 -16.06 4.20 -7.42
CA PRO A 213 -16.23 4.13 -8.86
C PRO A 213 -16.59 2.70 -9.31
N PRO A 214 -17.48 2.53 -10.31
CA PRO A 214 -17.88 1.21 -10.80
C PRO A 214 -16.68 0.32 -11.17
N GLY A 215 -16.72 -0.94 -10.72
CA GLY A 215 -15.70 -1.94 -11.01
C GLY A 215 -14.42 -1.81 -10.17
N THR A 216 -14.36 -0.88 -9.22
CA THR A 216 -13.27 -0.80 -8.24
C THR A 216 -13.15 -2.13 -7.49
N ARG A 217 -11.93 -2.67 -7.42
CA ARG A 217 -11.67 -3.88 -6.65
C ARG A 217 -11.71 -3.53 -5.16
N GLU A 218 -12.72 -4.06 -4.47
CA GLU A 218 -12.79 -4.05 -3.01
C GLU A 218 -11.85 -5.10 -2.43
N ARG A 219 -11.23 -4.77 -1.29
CA ARG A 219 -10.36 -5.70 -0.58
C ARG A 219 -11.18 -6.85 0.03
N ASP A 220 -10.61 -8.04 0.03
CA ASP A 220 -11.17 -9.17 0.76
C ASP A 220 -10.84 -9.03 2.26
N GLU A 221 -11.84 -8.78 3.10
CA GLU A 221 -11.64 -8.67 4.55
C GLU A 221 -11.21 -10.01 5.18
N THR A 222 -11.29 -11.13 4.44
CA THR A 222 -11.09 -12.50 4.95
C THR A 222 -9.89 -13.23 4.33
N ILE A 223 -8.70 -12.65 4.44
CA ILE A 223 -7.49 -13.35 3.96
C ILE A 223 -6.99 -14.44 4.91
N PRO A 224 -6.41 -15.54 4.39
CA PRO A 224 -5.80 -16.58 5.21
C PRO A 224 -4.46 -16.13 5.79
N PHE A 225 -4.05 -16.70 6.93
CA PHE A 225 -2.69 -16.52 7.44
C PHE A 225 -1.63 -17.07 6.47
N ALA A 226 -0.47 -16.41 6.45
CA ALA A 226 0.74 -16.96 5.88
C ALA A 226 1.07 -18.31 6.56
N LYS A 227 1.55 -19.26 5.76
CA LYS A 227 2.00 -20.58 6.24
C LYS A 227 3.49 -20.73 5.97
#